data_AF-A0A7C9UZB8-F1
#
_entry.id   AF-A0A7C9UZB8-F1
#
_cell.length_a   1.000
_cell.length_b   1.000
_cell.length_c   1.000
_cell.angle_alpha   90.00
_cell.angle_beta   90.00
_cell.angle_gamma   90.00
#
_symmetry.space_group_name_H-M   'P 1'
#
loop_
_entity.id
_entity.type
_entity.pdbx_description
1 polymer ?
#
loop_
_entity_poly.entity_id
_entity_poly.type
_entity_poly.pdbx_seq_one_letter_code
_entity_poly.pdbx_strand_id
1 'polypeptide(L)'
;MQKDVTITARIESDLSDRLTRLATIQGRSKSWVVGKALQAYIDTELAFVEAVEDGLADLHEGRTVAHEEVVSRFRQRFGAAE
;
A
#
# COMPACT_ATOMS: atom_id res chain seq x y z
N MET A 1 8.69 -11.49 -22.13
CA MET A 1 7.56 -12.15 -21.45
C MET A 1 7.97 -12.35 -20.00
N GLN A 2 7.32 -11.65 -19.07
CA GLN A 2 7.57 -11.83 -17.64
C GLN A 2 7.17 -13.28 -17.30
N LYS A 3 8.00 -14.00 -16.55
CA LYS A 3 7.74 -15.40 -16.19
C LYS A 3 6.92 -15.43 -14.91
N ASP A 4 5.80 -16.13 -14.94
CA ASP A 4 5.02 -16.39 -13.74
C ASP A 4 5.79 -17.34 -12.80
N VAL A 5 5.82 -17.01 -11.52
CA VAL A 5 6.42 -17.83 -10.47
C VAL A 5 5.30 -18.42 -9.63
N THR A 6 5.31 -19.74 -9.41
CA THR A 6 4.33 -20.39 -8.55
C THR A 6 4.83 -20.39 -7.10
N ILE A 7 3.98 -19.92 -6.20
CA ILE A 7 4.22 -19.93 -4.75
C ILE A 7 3.22 -20.90 -4.12
N THR A 8 3.72 -21.86 -3.34
CA THR A 8 2.90 -22.76 -2.53
C THR A 8 2.88 -22.25 -1.09
N ALA A 9 1.73 -21.77 -0.64
CA ALA A 9 1.54 -21.27 0.72
C ALA A 9 0.46 -22.07 1.45
N ARG A 10 0.63 -22.24 2.77
CA ARG A 10 -0.41 -22.75 3.65
C ARG A 10 -1.29 -21.60 4.11
N ILE A 11 -2.59 -21.77 4.00
CA ILE A 11 -3.59 -20.81 4.47
C ILE A 11 -4.63 -21.54 5.32
N GLU A 12 -5.24 -20.82 6.25
CA GLU A 12 -6.37 -21.31 7.03
C GLU A 12 -7.54 -21.69 6.12
N SER A 13 -8.34 -22.69 6.52
CA SER A 13 -9.48 -23.17 5.74
C SER A 13 -10.52 -22.08 5.50
N ASP A 14 -10.84 -21.28 6.53
CA ASP A 14 -11.75 -20.13 6.42
C ASP A 14 -11.30 -19.14 5.35
N LEU A 15 -9.99 -18.85 5.29
CA LEU A 15 -9.44 -17.94 4.30
C LEU A 15 -9.57 -18.53 2.87
N SER A 16 -9.34 -19.82 2.71
CA SER A 16 -9.55 -20.53 1.43
C SER A 16 -11.02 -20.45 0.97
N ASP A 17 -11.97 -20.61 1.89
CA ASP A 17 -13.41 -20.57 1.58
C ASP A 17 -13.84 -19.16 1.16
N ARG A 18 -13.39 -18.14 1.91
CA ARG A 18 -13.62 -16.72 1.56
C ARG A 18 -13.00 -16.34 0.22
N LEU A 19 -11.78 -16.81 -0.06
CA LEU A 19 -11.12 -16.62 -1.35
C LEU A 19 -11.91 -17.27 -2.48
N THR A 20 -12.40 -18.49 -2.28
CA THR A 20 -13.23 -19.21 -3.25
C THR A 20 -14.51 -18.45 -3.55
N ARG A 21 -15.21 -17.95 -2.52
CA ARG A 21 -16.42 -17.14 -2.68
C ARG A 21 -16.14 -15.85 -3.46
N LEU A 22 -15.05 -15.15 -3.13
CA LEU A 22 -14.67 -13.91 -3.83
C LEU A 22 -14.36 -14.14 -5.31
N ALA A 23 -13.58 -15.19 -5.60
CA ALA A 23 -13.24 -15.60 -6.95
C ALA A 23 -14.50 -15.89 -7.79
N THR A 24 -15.47 -16.61 -7.22
CA THR A 24 -16.76 -16.89 -7.87
C THR A 24 -17.55 -15.62 -8.17
N ILE A 25 -17.68 -14.71 -7.19
CA ILE A 25 -18.41 -13.44 -7.38
C ILE A 25 -17.78 -12.60 -8.50
N GLN A 26 -16.45 -12.59 -8.61
CA GLN A 26 -15.73 -11.81 -9.62
C GLN A 26 -15.61 -12.52 -10.98
N GLY A 27 -16.00 -13.79 -11.10
CA GLY A 27 -15.77 -14.59 -12.31
C GLY A 27 -14.28 -14.80 -12.61
N ARG A 28 -13.45 -14.93 -11.57
CA ARG A 28 -11.98 -15.07 -11.68
C ARG A 28 -11.50 -16.37 -11.03
N SER A 29 -10.28 -16.79 -11.37
CA SER A 29 -9.63 -17.92 -10.70
C SER A 29 -9.11 -17.53 -9.32
N LYS A 30 -8.99 -18.49 -8.40
CA LYS A 30 -8.38 -18.27 -7.08
C LYS A 30 -6.97 -17.70 -7.19
N SER A 31 -6.15 -18.25 -8.10
CA SER A 31 -4.79 -17.78 -8.33
C SER A 31 -4.74 -16.33 -8.80
N TRP A 32 -5.71 -15.90 -9.63
CA TRP A 32 -5.80 -14.50 -10.05
C TRP A 32 -6.11 -13.58 -8.88
N VAL A 33 -7.06 -13.95 -8.02
CA VAL A 33 -7.43 -13.17 -6.83
C VAL A 33 -6.26 -13.11 -5.84
N VAL A 34 -5.56 -14.23 -5.61
CA VAL A 34 -4.36 -14.27 -4.76
C VAL A 34 -3.26 -13.35 -5.31
N GLY A 35 -2.97 -13.43 -6.61
CA GLY A 35 -1.97 -12.57 -7.24
C GLY A 35 -2.31 -11.09 -7.10
N LYS A 36 -3.59 -10.72 -7.30
CA LYS A 36 -4.04 -9.34 -7.10
C LYS A 36 -3.98 -8.87 -5.66
N ALA A 37 -4.38 -9.70 -4.71
CA ALA A 37 -4.31 -9.38 -3.29
C ALA A 37 -2.84 -9.22 -2.84
N LEU A 38 -1.95 -10.11 -3.29
CA LEU A 38 -0.54 -10.06 -2.96
C LEU A 38 0.13 -8.81 -3.55
N GLN A 39 -0.14 -8.47 -4.81
CA GLN A 39 0.37 -7.25 -5.42
C GLN A 39 -0.07 -6.01 -4.64
N ALA A 40 -1.37 -5.88 -4.37
CA ALA A 40 -1.90 -4.73 -3.64
C ALA A 40 -1.31 -4.59 -2.23
N TYR A 41 -1.09 -5.72 -1.55
CA TYR A 41 -0.42 -5.73 -0.26
C TYR A 41 1.02 -5.24 -0.37
N ILE A 42 1.82 -5.84 -1.26
CA ILE A 42 3.24 -5.48 -1.44
C ILE A 42 3.38 -4.01 -1.85
N ASP A 43 2.56 -3.53 -2.79
CA ASP A 43 2.61 -2.13 -3.24
C ASP A 43 2.35 -1.16 -2.08
N THR A 44 1.41 -1.50 -1.19
CA THR A 44 1.09 -0.67 -0.01
C THR A 44 2.23 -0.69 1.00
N GLU A 45 2.77 -1.87 1.32
CA GLU A 45 3.85 -2.01 2.28
C GLU A 45 5.14 -1.33 1.79
N LEU A 46 5.48 -1.51 0.51
CA LEU A 46 6.66 -0.87 -0.07
C LEU A 46 6.51 0.64 -0.15
N ALA A 47 5.34 1.16 -0.54
CA ALA A 47 5.12 2.61 -0.55
C ALA A 47 5.32 3.24 0.84
N PHE A 48 4.92 2.53 1.91
CA PHE A 48 5.17 2.99 3.28
C PHE A 48 6.65 2.97 3.64
N VAL A 49 7.34 1.86 3.36
CA VAL A 49 8.79 1.73 3.63
C VAL A 49 9.59 2.79 2.88
N GLU A 50 9.34 2.94 1.57
CA GLU A 50 9.99 3.95 0.73
C GLU A 50 9.75 5.37 1.27
N ALA A 51 8.50 5.71 1.65
CA ALA A 51 8.20 7.02 2.23
C ALA A 51 8.94 7.28 3.56
N VAL A 52 9.16 6.25 4.38
CA VAL A 52 9.93 6.35 5.61
C VAL A 52 11.42 6.55 5.30
N GLU A 53 11.98 5.77 4.37
CA GLU A 53 13.37 5.89 3.94
C GLU A 53 13.67 7.29 3.36
N ASP A 54 12.78 7.80 2.51
CA ASP A 54 12.86 9.16 1.96
C ASP A 54 12.84 10.23 3.08
N GLY A 55 11.94 10.08 4.06
CA GLY A 55 11.86 11.01 5.19
C GLY A 55 13.12 11.00 6.08
N LEU A 56 13.74 9.83 6.26
CA LEU A 56 15.01 9.70 6.97
C LEU A 56 16.16 10.35 6.18
N ALA A 57 16.18 10.20 4.86
CA ALA A 57 17.15 10.88 4.00
C ALA A 57 17.00 12.40 4.07
N ASP A 58 15.77 12.92 3.97
CA ASP A 58 15.46 14.35 4.13
C ASP A 58 15.92 14.89 5.48
N LEU A 59 15.73 14.12 6.56
CA LEU A 59 16.20 14.48 7.89
C LEU A 59 17.73 14.59 7.95
N HIS A 60 18.44 13.58 7.42
CA HIS A 60 19.91 13.57 7.41
C HIS A 60 20.51 14.68 6.55
N GLU A 61 19.84 15.04 5.45
CA GLU A 61 20.29 16.09 4.54
C GLU A 61 19.78 17.49 4.94
N GLY A 62 19.06 17.60 6.07
CA GLY A 62 18.58 18.87 6.61
C GLY A 62 17.45 19.52 5.80
N ARG A 63 16.73 18.74 4.99
CA ARG A 63 15.58 19.20 4.19
C ARG A 63 14.26 19.25 4.97
N THR A 64 14.34 19.41 6.28
CA THR A 64 13.17 19.55 7.15
C THR A 64 12.74 21.01 7.28
N VAL A 65 11.48 21.23 7.62
CA VAL A 65 10.91 22.55 7.88
C VAL A 65 10.40 22.62 9.32
N ALA A 66 10.39 23.82 9.90
CA ALA A 66 9.84 24.04 11.22
C ALA A 66 8.32 23.78 11.24
N HIS A 67 7.80 23.28 12.36
CA HIS A 67 6.39 22.94 12.49
C HIS A 67 5.47 24.15 12.26
N GLU A 68 5.87 25.32 12.74
CA GLU A 68 5.13 26.58 12.60
C GLU A 68 4.93 26.96 11.12
N GLU A 69 5.94 26.69 10.30
CA GLU A 69 5.87 26.94 8.87
C GLU A 69 4.88 26.00 8.18
N VAL A 70 4.85 24.72 8.56
CA VAL A 70 3.87 23.75 8.05
C VAL A 70 2.44 24.21 8.37
N VAL A 71 2.16 24.58 9.62
CA VAL A 71 0.84 25.06 10.05
C VAL A 71 0.43 26.32 9.28
N SER A 72 1.35 27.27 9.10
CA SER A 72 1.11 28.48 8.31
C SER A 72 0.73 28.16 6.86
N ARG A 73 1.51 27.31 6.18
CA ARG A 73 1.27 26.88 4.79
C ARG A 73 -0.08 26.16 4.65
N PHE A 74 -0.43 25.28 5.59
CA PHE A 74 -1.71 24.57 5.58
C PHE A 74 -2.89 25.52 5.74
N ARG A 75 -2.84 26.46 6.69
CA ARG A 75 -3.90 27.47 6.88
C ARG A 75 -4.06 28.37 5.66
N GLN A 76 -2.97 28.80 5.03
CA GLN A 76 -3.03 29.59 3.81
C GLN A 76 -3.69 28.83 2.65
N ARG A 77 -3.44 27.51 2.56
CA ARG A 77 -3.95 26.69 1.46
C ARG A 77 -5.40 26.24 1.67
N PHE A 78 -5.79 25.91 2.90
CA PHE A 78 -7.05 25.22 3.20
C PHE A 78 -7.93 25.91 4.26
N GLY A 79 -7.44 26.97 4.90
CA GLY A 79 -8.13 27.67 5.99
C GLY A 79 -9.26 28.62 5.54
N ALA A 80 -9.65 28.61 4.27
CA ALA A 80 -10.84 29.31 3.78
C ALA A 80 -11.98 28.30 3.56
N ALA A 81 -12.52 27.81 4.66
CA ALA A 81 -13.89 27.33 4.75
C ALA A 81 -14.47 27.97 6.01
N GLU A 82 -15.19 29.08 5.81
CA GLU A 82 -15.96 29.78 6.83
C GLU A 82 -17.24 29.02 7.15
#